data_AF-A0AAD3DS49-F1
#
_entry.id   AF-A0AAD3DS49-F1
#
_cell.length_a   1.000
_cell.length_b   1.000
_cell.length_c   1.000
_cell.angle_alpha   90.00
_cell.angle_beta   90.00
_cell.angle_gamma   90.00
#
_symmetry.space_group_name_H-M   'P 1'
#
loop_
_entity.id
_entity.type
_entity.pdbx_description
1 polymer ?
#
loop_
_entity_poly.entity_id
_entity_poly.type
_entity_poly.pdbx_seq_one_letter_code
_entity_poly.pdbx_strand_id
1 'polypeptide(L)'
;MPHVKELTSSLDADGIAQNVRKACRLAPDVASTAPCMEDLAKDLQSHDADALELTQLFRALEDTLAIFEAEYDSREEQALLGRAASVLDEAASDFVFRSGKLCSIGSLQDRAVYNELTPEQMQRWQQFKVYMSAQGWNITDLVYKAGELSNLMWYPLEHGSQRQQEVTPVMFEDWVDKYYHCDEAMRKLIKLISKFALPDKPLCRNPDSRKILLDEINNMP
;
A
#
# COMPACT_ATOMS: atom_id res chain seq x y z
N MET A 1 21.86 -35.50 33.01
CA MET A 1 20.95 -34.55 32.34
C MET A 1 20.96 -34.79 30.83
N PRO A 2 20.16 -35.75 30.32
CA PRO A 2 20.09 -36.05 28.88
C PRO A 2 19.33 -34.98 28.06
N HIS A 3 18.40 -34.26 28.69
CA HIS A 3 17.46 -33.37 28.01
C HIS A 3 18.03 -32.01 27.56
N VAL A 4 19.21 -31.60 28.05
CA VAL A 4 19.87 -30.34 27.61
C VAL A 4 20.61 -30.54 26.29
N LYS A 5 21.11 -31.75 26.01
CA LYS A 5 21.73 -32.11 24.73
C LYS A 5 20.71 -32.23 23.59
N GLU A 6 19.49 -32.63 23.90
CA GLU A 6 18.38 -32.66 22.92
C GLU A 6 17.87 -31.25 22.58
N LEU A 7 17.79 -30.35 23.57
CA LEU A 7 17.44 -28.94 23.35
C LEU A 7 18.51 -28.18 22.53
N THR A 8 19.80 -28.40 22.82
CA THR A 8 20.92 -27.81 22.06
C THR A 8 21.08 -28.39 20.65
N SER A 9 20.62 -29.62 20.39
CA SER A 9 20.53 -30.16 19.02
C SER A 9 19.34 -29.64 18.21
N SER A 10 18.38 -28.95 18.85
CA SER A 10 17.18 -28.40 18.20
C SER A 10 17.23 -26.89 17.94
N LEU A 11 18.18 -26.18 18.55
CA LEU A 11 18.55 -24.81 18.18
C LEU A 11 19.49 -24.90 16.97
N ASP A 12 18.94 -25.41 15.89
CA ASP A 12 19.63 -25.69 14.64
C ASP A 12 20.28 -24.40 14.13
N ALA A 13 21.61 -24.41 13.98
CA ALA A 13 22.36 -23.29 13.42
C ALA A 13 21.82 -22.88 12.04
N ASP A 14 21.17 -23.81 11.33
CA ASP A 14 20.45 -23.54 10.09
C ASP A 14 19.21 -22.67 10.30
N GLY A 15 18.48 -22.86 11.41
CA GLY A 15 17.35 -22.01 11.81
C GLY A 15 17.79 -20.58 12.17
N ILE A 16 18.91 -20.43 12.88
CA ILE A 16 19.54 -19.11 13.15
C ILE A 16 19.93 -18.45 11.83
N ALA A 17 20.67 -19.16 10.99
CA ALA A 17 21.13 -18.63 9.72
C ALA A 17 19.97 -18.26 8.79
N GLN A 18 18.87 -19.02 8.81
CA GLN A 18 17.67 -18.73 8.03
C GLN A 18 16.95 -17.48 8.56
N ASN A 19 16.79 -17.36 9.87
CA ASN A 19 16.21 -16.20 10.53
C ASN A 19 17.05 -14.95 10.30
N VAL A 20 18.38 -15.02 10.44
CA VAL A 20 19.32 -13.93 10.13
C VAL A 20 19.25 -13.56 8.65
N ARG A 21 19.20 -14.52 7.70
CA ARG A 21 19.04 -14.22 6.27
C ARG A 21 17.67 -13.62 5.92
N LYS A 22 16.62 -13.93 6.69
CA LYS A 22 15.29 -13.33 6.55
C LYS A 22 15.32 -11.90 7.07
N ALA A 23 15.89 -11.69 8.24
CA ALA A 23 16.23 -10.42 8.86
C ALA A 23 17.01 -9.49 7.90
N CYS A 24 18.13 -9.95 7.35
CA CYS A 24 18.96 -9.20 6.41
C CYS A 24 18.29 -8.94 5.05
N ARG A 25 17.23 -9.67 4.69
CA ARG A 25 16.41 -9.38 3.49
C ARG A 25 15.38 -8.29 3.77
N LEU A 26 14.84 -8.23 4.97
CA LEU A 26 13.89 -7.21 5.42
C LEU A 26 14.61 -5.90 5.84
N ALA A 27 15.86 -5.98 6.26
CA ALA A 27 16.64 -4.85 6.78
C ALA A 27 16.98 -3.72 5.77
N PRO A 28 17.27 -3.96 4.48
CA PRO A 28 17.44 -2.90 3.48
C PRO A 28 16.19 -2.02 3.34
N ASP A 29 15.03 -2.63 3.55
CA ASP A 29 13.73 -1.98 3.52
C ASP A 29 13.37 -1.27 4.83
N VAL A 30 14.14 -1.49 5.90
CA VAL A 30 14.02 -0.89 7.24
C VAL A 30 15.38 -0.26 7.62
N ALA A 31 15.74 0.80 6.89
CA ALA A 31 17.08 1.40 6.86
C ALA A 31 17.69 1.90 8.20
N SER A 32 17.01 1.79 9.36
CA SER A 32 17.49 2.35 10.64
C SER A 32 18.12 1.34 11.61
N THR A 33 18.03 0.02 11.38
CA THR A 33 18.38 -0.99 12.41
C THR A 33 19.18 -2.20 11.90
N ALA A 34 19.52 -2.25 10.61
CA ALA A 34 20.39 -3.27 10.03
C ALA A 34 21.74 -3.52 10.78
N PRO A 35 22.43 -2.50 11.32
CA PRO A 35 23.68 -2.71 12.06
C PRO A 35 23.51 -3.56 13.32
N CYS A 36 22.38 -3.44 14.02
CA CYS A 36 22.11 -4.16 15.26
C CYS A 36 21.98 -5.68 15.04
N MET A 37 21.58 -6.11 13.84
CA MET A 37 21.38 -7.52 13.51
C MET A 37 22.67 -8.20 13.04
N GLU A 38 23.55 -7.47 12.34
CA GLU A 38 24.89 -7.98 12.03
C GLU A 38 25.75 -8.13 13.28
N ASP A 39 25.60 -7.22 14.25
CA ASP A 39 26.29 -7.30 15.53
C ASP A 39 25.77 -8.47 16.37
N LEU A 40 24.43 -8.66 16.45
CA LEU A 40 23.84 -9.80 17.15
C LEU A 40 24.23 -11.16 16.53
N ALA A 41 24.34 -11.23 15.20
CA ALA A 41 24.78 -12.44 14.50
C ALA A 41 26.27 -12.74 14.70
N LYS A 42 27.13 -11.72 14.81
CA LYS A 42 28.54 -11.87 15.16
C LYS A 42 28.74 -12.28 16.62
N ASP A 43 27.92 -11.73 17.53
CA ASP A 43 27.93 -12.11 18.94
C ASP A 43 27.51 -13.58 19.10
N LEU A 44 26.51 -14.04 18.34
CA LEU A 44 26.09 -15.45 18.30
C LEU A 44 27.15 -16.41 17.73
N GLN A 45 27.97 -15.96 16.78
CA GLN A 45 29.03 -16.78 16.17
C GLN A 45 30.33 -16.84 16.98
N SER A 46 30.56 -15.88 17.89
CA SER A 46 31.83 -15.73 18.62
C SER A 46 31.80 -16.27 20.04
N HIS A 47 30.63 -16.64 20.57
CA HIS A 47 30.45 -17.03 21.96
C HIS A 47 30.36 -18.54 22.21
N ASP A 48 31.18 -19.01 23.16
CA ASP A 48 31.01 -20.26 23.92
C ASP A 48 29.90 -20.03 24.99
N ALA A 49 28.73 -19.56 24.55
CA ALA A 49 27.65 -19.09 25.41
C ALA A 49 26.94 -20.26 26.08
N ASP A 50 26.63 -20.09 27.37
CA ASP A 50 25.85 -21.06 28.13
C ASP A 50 24.45 -21.18 27.50
N ALA A 51 23.82 -22.37 27.54
CA ALA A 51 22.59 -22.64 26.78
C ALA A 51 21.43 -21.66 27.11
N LEU A 52 21.46 -21.06 28.30
CA LEU A 52 20.52 -20.03 28.74
C LEU A 52 20.70 -18.69 28.01
N GLU A 53 21.94 -18.25 27.76
CA GLU A 53 22.25 -17.00 27.05
C GLU A 53 21.89 -17.10 25.56
N LEU A 54 22.20 -18.25 24.94
CA LEU A 54 21.77 -18.54 23.56
C LEU A 54 20.25 -18.51 23.41
N THR A 55 19.52 -19.08 24.38
CA THR A 55 18.04 -19.07 24.37
C THR A 55 17.49 -17.65 24.48
N GLN A 56 18.12 -16.78 25.28
CA GLN A 56 17.72 -15.37 25.42
C GLN A 56 18.00 -14.57 24.15
N LEU A 57 19.18 -14.76 23.54
CA LEU A 57 19.54 -14.13 22.27
C LEU A 57 18.60 -14.56 21.13
N PHE A 58 18.21 -15.84 21.09
CA PHE A 58 17.23 -16.33 20.12
C PHE A 58 15.87 -15.65 20.26
N ARG A 59 15.34 -15.56 21.48
CA ARG A 59 14.06 -14.87 21.72
C ARG A 59 14.15 -13.40 21.31
N ALA A 60 15.25 -12.72 21.65
CA ALA A 60 15.46 -11.34 21.23
C ALA A 60 15.50 -11.21 19.69
N LEU A 61 16.12 -12.15 18.98
CA LEU A 61 16.14 -12.19 17.53
C LEU A 61 14.74 -12.44 16.94
N GLU A 62 13.98 -13.39 17.49
CA GLU A 62 12.60 -13.68 17.08
C GLU A 62 11.68 -12.47 17.29
N ASP A 63 11.77 -11.82 18.46
CA ASP A 63 11.02 -10.61 18.78
C ASP A 63 11.37 -9.47 17.81
N THR A 64 12.65 -9.28 17.53
CA THR A 64 13.11 -8.24 16.60
C THR A 64 12.64 -8.53 15.16
N LEU A 65 12.69 -9.80 14.73
CA LEU A 65 12.15 -10.23 13.43
C LEU A 65 10.65 -9.97 13.32
N ALA A 66 9.88 -10.28 14.36
CA ALA A 66 8.44 -10.02 14.37
C ALA A 66 8.12 -8.52 14.22
N ILE A 67 8.91 -7.65 14.87
CA ILE A 67 8.80 -6.19 14.70
C ILE A 67 9.06 -5.79 13.24
N PHE A 68 10.09 -6.36 12.60
CA PHE A 68 10.40 -6.06 11.20
C PHE A 68 9.33 -6.52 10.23
N GLU A 69 8.81 -7.73 10.42
CA GLU A 69 7.71 -8.23 9.59
C GLU A 69 6.48 -7.34 9.72
N ALA A 70 6.14 -6.92 10.95
CA ALA A 70 5.03 -6.00 11.19
C ALA A 70 5.27 -4.61 10.56
N GLU A 71 6.50 -4.10 10.60
CA GLU A 71 6.84 -2.81 9.99
C GLU A 71 6.81 -2.89 8.45
N TYR A 72 7.40 -3.94 7.87
CA TYR A 72 7.37 -4.20 6.43
C TYR A 72 5.93 -4.30 5.94
N ASP A 73 5.11 -5.13 6.60
CA ASP A 73 3.69 -5.28 6.30
C ASP A 73 2.96 -3.95 6.36
N SER A 74 3.22 -3.16 7.41
CA SER A 74 2.60 -1.86 7.58
C SER A 74 2.95 -0.87 6.47
N ARG A 75 4.21 -0.87 6.01
CA ARG A 75 4.66 -0.03 4.90
C ARG A 75 4.08 -0.50 3.57
N GLU A 76 3.96 -1.80 3.37
CA GLU A 76 3.31 -2.39 2.18
C GLU A 76 1.84 -1.99 2.11
N GLU A 77 1.08 -2.10 3.22
CA GLU A 77 -0.32 -1.68 3.33
C GLU A 77 -0.49 -0.18 3.00
N GLN A 78 0.36 0.69 3.56
CA GLN A 78 0.34 2.13 3.28
C GLN A 78 0.65 2.43 1.81
N ALA A 79 1.63 1.76 1.21
CA ALA A 79 1.95 1.95 -0.19
C ALA A 79 0.84 1.45 -1.13
N LEU A 80 0.14 0.37 -0.75
CA LEU A 80 -1.04 -0.13 -1.45
C LEU A 80 -2.22 0.84 -1.34
N LEU A 81 -2.45 1.45 -0.18
CA LEU A 81 -3.40 2.55 0.01
C LEU A 81 -3.08 3.72 -0.92
N GLY A 82 -1.79 4.08 -1.04
CA GLY A 82 -1.35 5.10 -2.00
C GLY A 82 -1.61 4.72 -3.46
N ARG A 83 -1.40 3.44 -3.83
CA ARG A 83 -1.78 2.95 -5.16
C ARG A 83 -3.28 2.95 -5.41
N ALA A 84 -4.11 2.78 -4.37
CA ALA A 84 -5.56 2.87 -4.52
C ALA A 84 -5.97 4.26 -5.01
N ALA A 85 -5.36 5.34 -4.49
CA ALA A 85 -5.62 6.70 -4.96
C ALA A 85 -5.32 6.87 -6.47
N SER A 86 -4.33 6.17 -7.01
CA SER A 86 -4.02 6.20 -8.44
C SER A 86 -5.13 5.62 -9.31
N VAL A 87 -5.97 4.71 -8.81
CA VAL A 87 -7.12 4.19 -9.57
C VAL A 87 -8.10 5.31 -9.92
N LEU A 88 -8.31 6.25 -9.00
CA LEU A 88 -9.19 7.38 -9.24
C LEU A 88 -8.60 8.36 -10.25
N ASP A 89 -7.29 8.60 -10.17
CA ASP A 89 -6.54 9.39 -11.16
C ASP A 89 -6.63 8.75 -12.55
N GLU A 90 -6.43 7.44 -12.65
CA GLU A 90 -6.55 6.69 -13.90
C GLU A 90 -7.97 6.79 -14.49
N ALA A 91 -9.01 6.61 -13.67
CA ALA A 91 -10.40 6.70 -14.10
C ALA A 91 -10.76 8.12 -14.61
N ALA A 92 -10.36 9.16 -13.88
CA ALA A 92 -10.59 10.55 -14.27
C ALA A 92 -9.85 10.89 -15.57
N SER A 93 -8.59 10.48 -15.67
CA SER A 93 -7.73 10.76 -16.81
C SER A 93 -8.21 10.05 -18.07
N ASP A 94 -8.58 8.77 -17.98
CA ASP A 94 -9.12 8.01 -19.10
C ASP A 94 -10.44 8.60 -19.60
N PHE A 95 -11.33 8.98 -18.68
CA PHE A 95 -12.62 9.59 -19.02
C PHE A 95 -12.44 10.92 -19.79
N VAL A 96 -11.55 11.79 -19.32
CA VAL A 96 -11.31 13.11 -19.94
C VAL A 96 -10.54 12.99 -21.26
N PHE A 97 -9.40 12.29 -21.26
CA PHE A 97 -8.47 12.30 -22.39
C PHE A 97 -8.72 11.23 -23.45
N ARG A 98 -9.36 10.09 -23.11
CA ARG A 98 -9.60 8.96 -24.02
C ARG A 98 -8.36 8.48 -24.81
N SER A 99 -7.17 8.66 -24.26
CA SER A 99 -5.91 8.39 -24.97
C SER A 99 -4.85 7.69 -24.13
N GLY A 100 -5.21 7.17 -22.94
CA GLY A 100 -4.26 6.52 -22.04
C GLY A 100 -3.19 7.44 -21.46
N LYS A 101 -3.26 8.75 -21.74
CA LYS A 101 -2.42 9.75 -21.07
C LYS A 101 -2.87 9.81 -19.61
N LEU A 102 -1.97 9.43 -18.70
CA LEU A 102 -2.22 9.48 -17.26
C LEU A 102 -1.90 10.87 -16.71
N CYS A 103 -2.78 11.36 -15.84
CA CYS A 103 -2.55 12.54 -15.02
C CYS A 103 -3.41 12.47 -13.77
N SER A 104 -2.94 13.09 -12.69
CA SER A 104 -3.74 13.17 -11.47
C SER A 104 -4.97 14.06 -11.64
N ILE A 105 -5.98 13.86 -10.80
CA ILE A 105 -7.16 14.74 -10.74
C ILE A 105 -6.74 16.19 -10.46
N GLY A 106 -5.74 16.41 -9.60
CA GLY A 106 -5.19 17.74 -9.36
C GLY A 106 -4.61 18.37 -10.64
N SER A 107 -3.86 17.59 -11.42
CA SER A 107 -3.37 18.04 -12.73
C SER A 107 -4.49 18.33 -13.73
N LEU A 108 -5.60 17.57 -13.71
CA LEU A 108 -6.79 17.85 -14.52
C LEU A 108 -7.45 19.17 -14.11
N GLN A 109 -7.58 19.39 -12.79
CA GLN A 109 -8.12 20.63 -12.24
C GLN A 109 -7.30 21.83 -12.68
N ASP A 110 -5.97 21.77 -12.55
CA ASP A 110 -5.08 22.86 -12.96
C ASP A 110 -5.20 23.14 -14.46
N ARG A 111 -5.12 22.11 -15.30
CA ARG A 111 -5.29 22.23 -16.76
C ARG A 111 -6.62 22.86 -17.14
N ALA A 112 -7.70 22.53 -16.43
CA ALA A 112 -9.00 23.13 -16.66
C ALA A 112 -9.02 24.62 -16.27
N VAL A 113 -8.42 24.99 -15.13
CA VAL A 113 -8.32 26.38 -14.67
C VAL A 113 -7.48 27.24 -15.63
N TYR A 114 -6.40 26.69 -16.17
CA TYR A 114 -5.51 27.37 -17.11
C TYR A 114 -5.93 27.26 -18.59
N ASN A 115 -7.13 26.72 -18.87
CA ASN A 115 -7.66 26.54 -20.23
C ASN A 115 -6.77 25.71 -21.17
N GLU A 116 -6.06 24.72 -20.63
CA GLU A 116 -5.20 23.80 -21.39
C GLU A 116 -5.95 22.57 -21.93
N LEU A 117 -7.22 22.40 -21.55
CA LEU A 117 -8.09 21.35 -22.09
C LEU A 117 -8.78 21.83 -23.36
N THR A 118 -8.91 20.95 -24.35
CA THR A 118 -9.77 21.20 -25.52
C THR A 118 -11.24 21.35 -25.10
N PRO A 119 -12.11 21.97 -25.91
CA PRO A 119 -13.53 22.12 -25.56
C PRO A 119 -14.24 20.79 -25.22
N GLU A 120 -13.92 19.72 -25.94
CA GLU A 120 -14.49 18.39 -25.68
C GLU A 120 -13.96 17.80 -24.35
N GLN A 121 -12.67 17.94 -24.08
CA GLN A 121 -12.07 17.52 -22.80
C GLN A 121 -12.64 18.32 -21.63
N MET A 122 -12.88 19.63 -21.82
CA MET A 122 -13.52 20.47 -20.82
C MET A 122 -14.96 20.02 -20.54
N GLN A 123 -15.74 19.68 -21.58
CA GLN A 123 -17.09 19.14 -21.39
C GLN A 123 -17.07 17.84 -20.56
N ARG A 124 -16.17 16.91 -20.89
CA ARG A 124 -16.01 15.65 -20.12
C ARG A 124 -15.53 15.94 -18.70
N TRP A 125 -14.61 16.87 -18.51
CA TRP A 125 -14.19 17.28 -17.18
C TRP A 125 -15.38 17.80 -16.37
N GLN A 126 -16.24 18.65 -16.93
CA GLN A 126 -17.46 19.09 -16.23
C GLN A 126 -18.41 17.94 -15.90
N GLN A 127 -18.59 16.96 -16.80
CA GLN A 127 -19.38 15.76 -16.52
C GLN A 127 -18.80 14.95 -15.35
N PHE A 128 -17.47 14.78 -15.32
CA PHE A 128 -16.79 14.13 -14.20
C PHE A 128 -16.99 14.89 -12.89
N LYS A 129 -16.91 16.23 -12.91
CA LYS A 129 -17.16 17.05 -11.73
C LYS A 129 -18.59 16.89 -11.19
N VAL A 130 -19.57 16.94 -12.09
CA VAL A 130 -20.99 16.76 -11.73
C VAL A 130 -21.19 15.39 -11.10
N TYR A 131 -20.61 14.35 -11.69
CA TYR A 131 -20.65 13.01 -11.14
C TYR A 131 -20.04 12.93 -9.73
N MET A 132 -18.82 13.43 -9.54
CA MET A 132 -18.16 13.45 -8.22
C MET A 132 -19.01 14.18 -7.18
N SER A 133 -19.61 15.32 -7.55
CA SER A 133 -20.51 16.05 -6.66
C SER A 133 -21.77 15.27 -6.30
N ALA A 134 -22.34 14.50 -7.23
CA ALA A 134 -23.44 13.58 -6.93
C ALA A 134 -23.01 12.44 -5.97
N GLN A 135 -21.73 12.07 -5.97
CA GLN A 135 -21.16 11.13 -4.98
C GLN A 135 -20.80 11.81 -3.64
N GLY A 136 -21.11 13.10 -3.46
CA GLY A 136 -20.84 13.85 -2.24
C GLY A 136 -19.45 14.47 -2.17
N TRP A 137 -18.73 14.57 -3.29
CA TRP A 137 -17.38 15.11 -3.35
C TRP A 137 -17.29 16.46 -4.07
N ASN A 138 -16.69 17.44 -3.40
CA ASN A 138 -16.07 18.56 -4.08
C ASN A 138 -14.70 18.12 -4.61
N ILE A 139 -14.35 18.53 -5.84
CA ILE A 139 -13.06 18.20 -6.47
C ILE A 139 -11.88 18.68 -5.64
N THR A 140 -11.94 19.87 -5.05
CA THR A 140 -10.81 20.37 -4.25
C THR A 140 -10.54 19.48 -3.03
N ASP A 141 -11.60 19.05 -2.34
CA ASP A 141 -11.50 18.16 -1.18
C ASP A 141 -11.04 16.76 -1.60
N LEU A 142 -11.53 16.29 -2.75
CA LEU A 142 -11.13 15.02 -3.35
C LEU A 142 -9.65 15.01 -3.72
N VAL A 143 -9.14 16.09 -4.31
CA VAL A 143 -7.71 16.26 -4.65
C VAL A 143 -6.87 16.25 -3.38
N TYR A 144 -7.29 16.97 -2.35
CA TYR A 144 -6.59 16.98 -1.06
C TYR A 144 -6.53 15.57 -0.44
N LYS A 145 -7.67 14.89 -0.34
CA LYS A 145 -7.76 13.56 0.27
C LYS A 145 -7.07 12.45 -0.54
N ALA A 146 -7.21 12.45 -1.87
CA ALA A 146 -6.44 11.55 -2.73
C ALA A 146 -4.93 11.84 -2.64
N GLY A 147 -4.54 13.11 -2.45
CA GLY A 147 -3.17 13.51 -2.20
C GLY A 147 -2.60 12.95 -0.88
N GLU A 148 -3.40 12.94 0.20
CA GLU A 148 -3.00 12.32 1.48
C GLU A 148 -2.64 10.84 1.31
N LEU A 149 -3.45 10.07 0.57
CA LEU A 149 -3.15 8.68 0.26
C LEU A 149 -1.94 8.54 -0.68
N SER A 150 -1.87 9.35 -1.74
CA SER A 150 -0.80 9.27 -2.73
C SER A 150 0.58 9.52 -2.12
N ASN A 151 0.65 10.34 -1.06
CA ASN A 151 1.87 10.57 -0.27
C ASN A 151 2.34 9.35 0.53
N LEU A 152 1.59 8.25 0.57
CA LEU A 152 2.03 6.99 1.16
C LEU A 152 2.80 6.09 0.16
N MET A 153 2.77 6.41 -1.13
CA MET A 153 3.37 5.59 -2.20
C MET A 153 4.91 5.67 -2.26
N TRP A 154 5.56 6.38 -1.34
CA TRP A 154 7.01 6.60 -1.36
C TRP A 154 7.81 5.33 -1.05
N TYR A 155 7.15 4.30 -0.54
CA TYR A 155 7.76 3.01 -0.28
C TYR A 155 7.79 2.15 -1.56
N PRO A 156 8.97 1.64 -1.97
CA PRO A 156 9.10 0.84 -3.18
C PRO A 156 8.39 -0.51 -3.00
N LEU A 157 7.29 -0.69 -3.72
CA LEU A 157 6.57 -1.95 -3.80
C LEU A 157 7.16 -2.81 -4.93
N GLU A 158 7.61 -4.03 -4.63
CA GLU A 158 8.01 -5.00 -5.65
C GLU A 158 6.85 -5.20 -6.65
N HIS A 159 7.07 -4.86 -7.92
CA HIS A 159 6.01 -4.95 -8.92
C HIS A 159 5.51 -6.38 -9.10
N GLY A 160 4.20 -6.59 -8.91
CA GLY A 160 3.57 -7.88 -9.13
C GLY A 160 3.74 -8.86 -7.96
N SER A 161 4.07 -8.37 -6.75
CA SER A 161 4.05 -9.20 -5.54
C SER A 161 2.70 -9.92 -5.39
N GLN A 162 2.73 -11.15 -4.88
CA GLN A 162 1.50 -11.94 -4.68
C GLN A 162 0.48 -11.17 -3.82
N ARG A 163 0.96 -10.45 -2.80
CA ARG A 163 0.13 -9.61 -1.94
C ARG A 163 -0.62 -8.52 -2.70
N GLN A 164 -0.03 -7.91 -3.74
CA GLN A 164 -0.72 -6.95 -4.61
C GLN A 164 -1.92 -7.55 -5.33
N GLN A 165 -1.85 -8.84 -5.67
CA GLN A 165 -2.91 -9.57 -6.39
C GLN A 165 -4.04 -10.03 -5.45
N GLU A 166 -3.74 -10.21 -4.17
CA GLU A 166 -4.68 -10.67 -3.14
C GLU A 166 -5.46 -9.53 -2.47
N VAL A 167 -5.11 -8.26 -2.75
CA VAL A 167 -5.78 -7.12 -2.13
C VAL A 167 -7.23 -7.01 -2.59
N THR A 168 -8.14 -6.83 -1.62
CA THR A 168 -9.56 -6.61 -1.86
C THR A 168 -10.00 -5.21 -1.42
N PRO A 169 -11.15 -4.71 -1.93
CA PRO A 169 -11.75 -3.47 -1.41
C PRO A 169 -11.94 -3.42 0.11
N VAL A 170 -12.32 -4.55 0.72
CA VAL A 170 -12.53 -4.64 2.18
C VAL A 170 -11.23 -4.42 2.95
N MET A 171 -10.10 -4.94 2.43
CA MET A 171 -8.79 -4.72 3.06
C MET A 171 -8.41 -3.24 3.08
N PHE A 172 -8.78 -2.45 2.06
CA PHE A 172 -8.57 -1.00 2.11
C PHE A 172 -9.41 -0.30 3.18
N GLU A 173 -10.64 -0.76 3.44
CA GLU A 173 -11.47 -0.23 4.52
C GLU A 173 -10.81 -0.50 5.88
N ASP A 174 -10.33 -1.73 6.10
CA ASP A 174 -9.62 -2.11 7.33
C ASP A 174 -8.31 -1.31 7.51
N TRP A 175 -7.57 -1.08 6.43
CA TRP A 175 -6.34 -0.29 6.47
C TRP A 175 -6.62 1.20 6.73
N VAL A 176 -7.71 1.76 6.17
CA VAL A 176 -8.14 3.11 6.52
C VAL A 176 -8.48 3.21 8.01
N ASP A 177 -9.15 2.22 8.58
CA ASP A 177 -9.46 2.20 10.00
C ASP A 177 -8.20 2.17 10.86
N LYS A 178 -7.23 1.35 10.45
CA LYS A 178 -5.93 1.20 11.12
C LYS A 178 -5.10 2.49 11.08
N TYR A 179 -4.97 3.12 9.91
CA TYR A 179 -4.02 4.23 9.68
C TYR A 179 -4.63 5.62 9.78
N TYR A 180 -5.93 5.75 9.54
CA TYR A 180 -6.66 7.01 9.56
C TYR A 180 -7.75 7.04 10.64
N HIS A 181 -7.70 6.13 11.61
CA HIS A 181 -8.55 6.15 12.82
C HIS A 181 -10.04 6.27 12.51
N CYS A 182 -10.52 5.49 11.54
CA CYS A 182 -11.91 5.49 11.10
C CYS A 182 -12.40 6.82 10.47
N ASP A 183 -11.50 7.62 9.86
CA ASP A 183 -11.86 8.86 9.14
C ASP A 183 -12.97 8.58 8.10
N GLU A 184 -14.13 9.19 8.31
CA GLU A 184 -15.31 8.98 7.47
C GLU A 184 -15.10 9.45 6.03
N ALA A 185 -14.33 10.52 5.81
CA ALA A 185 -14.04 11.01 4.47
C ALA A 185 -13.12 10.02 3.74
N MET A 186 -12.14 9.45 4.44
CA MET A 186 -11.22 8.47 3.87
C MET A 186 -11.94 7.14 3.55
N ARG A 187 -12.85 6.69 4.43
CA ARG A 187 -13.73 5.53 4.14
C ARG A 187 -14.61 5.78 2.92
N LYS A 188 -15.21 6.97 2.80
CA LYS A 188 -15.99 7.36 1.62
C LYS A 188 -15.13 7.38 0.35
N LEU A 189 -13.86 7.79 0.46
CA LEU A 189 -12.94 7.82 -0.67
C LEU A 189 -12.59 6.40 -1.14
N ILE A 190 -12.25 5.50 -0.22
CA ILE A 190 -12.00 4.08 -0.56
C ILE A 190 -13.24 3.43 -1.16
N LYS A 191 -14.43 3.70 -0.62
CA LYS A 191 -15.69 3.21 -1.17
C LYS A 191 -16.00 3.77 -2.56
N LEU A 192 -15.54 4.99 -2.87
CA LEU A 192 -15.62 5.54 -4.21
C LEU A 192 -14.64 4.83 -5.14
N ILE A 193 -13.38 4.67 -4.73
CA ILE A 193 -12.32 3.98 -5.48
C ILE A 193 -12.72 2.53 -5.80
N SER A 194 -13.34 1.82 -4.87
CA SER A 194 -13.76 0.43 -5.07
C SER A 194 -14.78 0.23 -6.19
N LYS A 195 -15.49 1.28 -6.61
CA LYS A 195 -16.36 1.22 -7.81
C LYS A 195 -15.55 1.08 -9.10
N PHE A 196 -14.30 1.54 -9.10
CA PHE A 196 -13.40 1.52 -10.25
C PHE A 196 -12.37 0.38 -10.18
N ALA A 197 -12.22 -0.26 -9.01
CA ALA A 197 -11.43 -1.47 -8.83
C ALA A 197 -12.31 -2.71 -9.07
N LEU A 198 -11.94 -3.59 -10.00
CA LEU A 198 -12.73 -4.81 -10.24
C LEU A 198 -12.57 -5.82 -9.09
N PRO A 199 -13.60 -6.66 -8.81
CA PRO A 199 -13.58 -7.66 -7.74
C PRO A 199 -12.48 -8.71 -7.85
N ASP A 200 -11.97 -8.99 -9.06
CA ASP A 200 -11.09 -10.12 -9.35
C ASP A 200 -9.73 -9.71 -9.95
N LYS A 201 -9.28 -8.46 -9.74
CA LYS A 201 -7.98 -7.97 -10.24
C LYS A 201 -7.29 -7.04 -9.22
N PRO A 202 -5.94 -6.99 -9.18
CA PRO A 202 -5.23 -5.94 -8.45
C PRO A 202 -5.72 -4.57 -8.89
N LEU A 203 -5.79 -3.59 -7.97
CA LEU A 203 -6.11 -2.16 -8.21
C LEU A 203 -5.75 -1.74 -9.65
N CYS A 204 -6.78 -1.56 -10.49
CA CYS A 204 -6.64 -1.97 -11.89
C CYS A 204 -6.08 -0.91 -12.83
N ARG A 205 -5.12 -1.31 -13.68
CA ARG A 205 -4.70 -0.62 -14.93
C ARG A 205 -5.69 -0.84 -16.10
N ASN A 206 -6.99 -0.61 -15.84
CA ASN A 206 -8.21 -0.82 -16.69
C ASN A 206 -8.85 -2.23 -16.72
N PRO A 207 -10.17 -2.36 -16.42
CA PRO A 207 -11.18 -2.22 -17.49
C PRO A 207 -12.45 -1.42 -17.13
N ASP A 208 -13.01 -0.79 -18.16
CA ASP A 208 -14.35 -0.18 -18.27
C ASP A 208 -14.77 0.86 -17.21
N SER A 209 -13.81 1.51 -16.52
CA SER A 209 -14.05 2.72 -15.70
C SER A 209 -14.86 3.77 -16.47
N ARG A 210 -14.57 3.93 -17.76
CA ARG A 210 -15.35 4.74 -18.69
C ARG A 210 -16.81 4.31 -18.81
N LYS A 211 -17.09 3.01 -18.93
CA LYS A 211 -18.46 2.50 -19.04
C LYS A 211 -19.21 2.71 -17.74
N ILE A 212 -18.58 2.45 -16.59
CA ILE A 212 -19.15 2.70 -15.27
C ILE A 212 -19.53 4.18 -15.14
N LEU A 213 -18.60 5.09 -15.46
CA LEU A 213 -18.85 6.53 -15.42
C LEU A 213 -19.98 6.96 -16.36
N LEU A 214 -19.99 6.47 -17.60
CA LEU A 214 -21.03 6.82 -18.57
C LEU A 214 -22.41 6.28 -18.17
N ASP A 215 -22.49 5.02 -17.72
CA ASP A 215 -23.74 4.41 -17.27
C ASP A 215 -24.27 5.13 -16.04
N GLU A 216 -23.42 5.46 -15.06
CA GLU A 216 -23.85 6.23 -13.89
C GLU A 216 -24.32 7.63 -14.28
N ILE A 217 -23.59 8.35 -15.13
CA ILE A 217 -23.96 9.70 -15.61
C ILE A 217 -25.28 9.68 -16.38
N ASN A 218 -25.48 8.71 -17.26
CA ASN A 218 -26.70 8.61 -18.07
C ASN A 218 -27.93 8.23 -17.23
N ASN A 219 -27.73 7.62 -16.06
CA ASN A 219 -28.80 7.21 -15.15
C ASN A 219 -29.01 8.21 -13.99
N MET A 220 -28.33 9.35 -13.98
CA MET A 220 -28.61 10.42 -13.02
C MET A 220 -29.91 11.14 -13.36
N PRO A 221 -30.79 11.39 -12.38
CA PRO A 221 -32.06 12.11 -12.56
C PRO A 221 -31.87 13.61 -12.84
#